data_AF-A0AAD9H4X2-F1
#
_entry.id   AF-A0AAD9H4X2-F1
#
_cell.length_a   1.000
_cell.length_b   1.000
_cell.length_c   1.000
_cell.angle_alpha   90.00
_cell.angle_beta   90.00
_cell.angle_gamma   90.00
#
_symmetry.space_group_name_H-M   'P 1'
#
loop_
_entity.id
_entity.type
_entity.pdbx_description
1 polymer ?
#
loop_
_entity_poly.entity_id
_entity_poly.type
_entity_poly.pdbx_seq_one_letter_code
_entity_poly.pdbx_strand_id
1 'polypeptide(L)'
;MSSLRSILGGGRVKKSKPTASASPRKNSGTSSSRTGSGSSRATVSKNKTAPAGAGFDDDGGGDDFFHDRLDDVGLVSALATDMSLRDVVQAIKYTRNRMFGPVPTEAAGMNSTRIAQVLNFRKAMPGIVTVSHLHALLASPTAVEREVAELQRCGAVRKIYVPRRGGLGEALIETSELEEMIAQSAGLDEEAKTAFVKFLRDNPLAQTMPRSVCGHKQADALVRAGFLTASVHPQHVNTPLMNLHLRPEDRSSLMSIEAVSRAASGSFDAVGGQGAVHAAGGGGGGGALQRSRADNASSLGAEFTIAVPGNGSFLKLATAAVGHLTQLLSKSQYREMPLSMLRERWEGGVARDEARLARRARGEFAGVLPGRTKRWREFYGLEFLWALEEAMGAGHVEVFETRSVGRGVRLL
;
A
#
# COMPACT_ATOMS: atom_id res chain seq x y z
N MET A 1 -35.82 43.56 -5.14
CA MET A 1 -36.91 43.05 -6.01
C MET A 1 -36.29 42.02 -6.96
N SER A 2 -36.26 40.76 -6.53
CA SER A 2 -37.08 39.65 -7.09
C SER A 2 -36.51 39.13 -8.42
N SER A 3 -35.60 38.15 -8.41
CA SER A 3 -35.84 36.69 -8.35
C SER A 3 -36.08 36.06 -9.74
N LEU A 4 -35.03 35.45 -10.30
CA LEU A 4 -34.99 34.61 -11.51
C LEU A 4 -35.60 33.21 -11.28
N ARG A 5 -36.77 33.14 -10.65
CA ARG A 5 -37.52 31.88 -10.39
C ARG A 5 -38.54 31.52 -11.48
N SER A 6 -38.36 31.98 -12.72
CA SER A 6 -39.38 31.80 -13.78
C SER A 6 -38.96 30.94 -14.96
N ILE A 7 -37.83 30.24 -14.92
CA ILE A 7 -37.42 29.36 -16.04
C ILE A 7 -37.03 28.00 -15.46
N LEU A 8 -37.72 26.95 -15.92
CA LEU A 8 -37.61 25.53 -15.55
C LEU A 8 -38.62 25.04 -14.49
N GLY A 9 -39.91 25.14 -14.85
CA GLY A 9 -40.99 24.30 -14.30
C GLY A 9 -41.55 23.37 -15.38
N GLY A 10 -41.77 22.09 -15.03
CA GLY A 10 -42.48 21.08 -15.82
C GLY A 10 -41.56 20.02 -16.46
N GLY A 11 -41.78 18.71 -16.35
CA GLY A 11 -42.92 17.97 -15.83
C GLY A 11 -42.57 16.48 -15.67
N ARG A 12 -43.28 15.84 -14.74
CA ARG A 12 -43.18 14.43 -14.33
C ARG A 12 -44.06 13.58 -15.24
N VAL A 13 -43.53 12.52 -15.85
CA VAL A 13 -44.31 11.52 -16.60
C VAL A 13 -44.14 10.13 -15.98
N LYS A 14 -45.26 9.52 -15.57
CA LYS A 14 -45.42 8.11 -15.17
C LYS A 14 -46.37 7.42 -16.17
N LYS A 15 -46.05 6.18 -16.57
CA LYS A 15 -46.98 5.09 -16.99
C LYS A 15 -46.12 3.92 -17.53
N SER A 16 -46.49 2.64 -17.56
CA SER A 16 -47.46 1.77 -16.87
C SER A 16 -47.13 0.33 -17.33
N LYS A 17 -47.39 -0.67 -16.49
CA LYS A 17 -47.29 -2.12 -16.81
C LYS A 17 -48.32 -2.53 -17.88
N PRO A 18 -48.04 -3.59 -18.65
CA PRO A 18 -49.06 -4.62 -18.88
C PRO A 18 -48.56 -6.07 -18.71
N THR A 19 -49.54 -6.95 -18.57
CA THR A 19 -49.55 -8.37 -18.17
C THR A 19 -49.57 -9.36 -19.34
N ALA A 20 -49.10 -10.58 -19.02
CA ALA A 20 -49.19 -11.91 -19.65
C ALA A 20 -50.06 -12.17 -20.90
N SER A 21 -49.54 -13.05 -21.77
CA SER A 21 -50.32 -13.94 -22.65
C SER A 21 -49.55 -15.25 -22.96
N ALA A 22 -50.31 -16.25 -23.38
CA ALA A 22 -50.12 -17.69 -23.25
C ALA A 22 -49.22 -18.38 -24.29
N SER A 23 -48.88 -19.65 -23.99
CA SER A 23 -48.21 -20.65 -24.84
C SER A 23 -48.97 -20.98 -26.15
N PRO A 24 -48.34 -21.72 -27.08
CA PRO A 24 -48.68 -23.15 -27.15
C PRO A 24 -47.51 -24.11 -27.42
N ARG A 25 -47.76 -25.36 -27.00
CA ARG A 25 -46.97 -26.60 -27.15
C ARG A 25 -46.67 -26.99 -28.61
N LYS A 26 -45.59 -27.76 -28.82
CA LYS A 26 -45.61 -28.99 -29.65
C LYS A 26 -44.60 -30.03 -29.13
N ASN A 27 -45.12 -31.24 -28.92
CA ASN A 27 -44.46 -32.49 -28.52
C ASN A 27 -43.87 -33.24 -29.73
N SER A 28 -42.81 -34.03 -29.51
CA SER A 28 -42.72 -35.50 -29.75
C SER A 28 -41.27 -35.93 -29.48
N GLY A 29 -40.95 -36.72 -28.46
CA GLY A 29 -41.15 -38.18 -28.43
C GLY A 29 -39.98 -38.85 -29.16
N THR A 30 -39.01 -39.51 -28.50
CA THR A 30 -39.16 -40.90 -28.09
C THR A 30 -38.02 -41.37 -27.17
N SER A 31 -38.37 -42.39 -26.40
CA SER A 31 -37.72 -43.07 -25.28
C SER A 31 -36.75 -44.19 -25.66
N SER A 32 -35.75 -44.42 -24.82
CA SER A 32 -35.37 -45.74 -24.25
C SER A 32 -34.33 -45.48 -23.13
N SER A 33 -34.63 -45.64 -21.84
CA SER A 33 -34.86 -46.82 -21.00
C SER A 33 -33.59 -47.60 -20.61
N ARG A 34 -33.16 -47.35 -19.35
CA ARG A 34 -32.69 -48.28 -18.30
C ARG A 34 -31.41 -49.08 -18.59
N THR A 35 -30.41 -49.06 -17.70
CA THR A 35 -30.33 -49.74 -16.39
C THR A 35 -29.08 -49.18 -15.67
N GLY A 36 -28.91 -49.06 -14.35
CA GLY A 36 -29.56 -49.69 -13.21
C GLY A 36 -28.49 -50.36 -12.33
N SER A 37 -27.95 -49.65 -11.32
CA SER A 37 -27.41 -50.12 -10.02
C SER A 37 -26.43 -49.08 -9.47
N GLY A 38 -26.40 -48.69 -8.20
CA GLY A 38 -27.15 -49.07 -7.02
C GLY A 38 -26.27 -48.87 -5.78
N SER A 39 -26.80 -48.20 -4.75
CA SER A 39 -26.33 -48.19 -3.35
C SER A 39 -24.97 -47.49 -3.08
N SER A 40 -24.72 -46.73 -2.00
CA SER A 40 -25.45 -46.46 -0.76
C SER A 40 -24.82 -45.28 0.02
N ARG A 41 -25.67 -44.55 0.75
CA ARG A 41 -25.50 -44.13 2.16
C ARG A 41 -24.32 -43.18 2.53
N ALA A 42 -24.65 -41.94 2.88
CA ALA A 42 -24.65 -41.44 4.26
C ALA A 42 -24.72 -39.90 4.33
N THR A 43 -25.72 -39.43 5.07
CA THR A 43 -25.93 -38.07 5.57
C THR A 43 -24.87 -37.69 6.61
N VAL A 44 -24.18 -36.55 6.44
CA VAL A 44 -23.77 -35.69 7.57
C VAL A 44 -23.80 -34.22 7.13
N SER A 45 -24.75 -33.50 7.72
CA SER A 45 -24.83 -32.04 7.76
C SER A 45 -23.70 -31.44 8.60
N LYS A 46 -23.05 -30.37 8.12
CA LYS A 46 -22.46 -29.35 9.00
C LYS A 46 -22.46 -27.99 8.31
N ASN A 47 -23.37 -27.13 8.78
CA ASN A 47 -23.37 -25.70 8.55
C ASN A 47 -22.07 -25.07 9.09
N LYS A 48 -21.44 -24.20 8.29
CA LYS A 48 -20.73 -23.03 8.81
C LYS A 48 -20.76 -21.91 7.77
N THR A 49 -21.55 -20.90 8.08
CA THR A 49 -21.62 -19.59 7.46
C THR A 49 -20.32 -18.82 7.68
N ALA A 50 -19.74 -18.30 6.60
CA ALA A 50 -18.68 -17.29 6.61
C ALA A 50 -19.12 -16.11 5.71
N PRO A 51 -18.66 -14.87 6.01
CA PRO A 51 -19.23 -13.66 5.43
C PRO A 51 -18.71 -13.39 4.02
N ALA A 52 -19.56 -12.75 3.22
CA ALA A 52 -19.28 -12.32 1.85
C ALA A 52 -18.11 -11.33 1.79
N GLY A 53 -16.94 -11.83 1.39
CA GLY A 53 -15.88 -11.06 0.75
C GLY A 53 -15.90 -11.40 -0.74
N ALA A 54 -15.90 -10.38 -1.60
CA ALA A 54 -15.91 -10.54 -3.05
C ALA A 54 -14.68 -11.32 -3.53
N GLY A 55 -14.83 -12.64 -3.68
CA GLY A 55 -13.91 -13.50 -4.38
C GLY A 55 -14.14 -13.34 -5.88
N PHE A 56 -13.09 -12.93 -6.60
CA PHE A 56 -12.93 -13.36 -7.97
C PHE A 56 -12.22 -14.70 -7.90
N ASP A 57 -12.95 -15.76 -8.24
CA ASP A 57 -12.40 -17.10 -8.45
C ASP A 57 -11.35 -17.02 -9.56
N ASP A 58 -10.09 -17.23 -9.17
CA ASP A 58 -9.00 -17.61 -10.08
C ASP A 58 -9.07 -19.13 -10.23
N ASP A 59 -10.15 -19.61 -10.84
CA ASP A 59 -10.29 -20.99 -11.28
C ASP A 59 -9.70 -21.11 -12.68
N GLY A 60 -8.47 -21.63 -12.73
CA GLY A 60 -7.65 -21.71 -13.94
C GLY A 60 -6.43 -22.59 -13.75
N GLY A 61 -6.65 -23.87 -13.46
CA GLY A 61 -5.67 -24.95 -13.66
C GLY A 61 -4.57 -25.06 -12.60
N GLY A 62 -4.76 -25.96 -11.64
CA GLY A 62 -3.63 -26.62 -11.00
C GLY A 62 -2.84 -27.42 -12.05
N ASP A 63 -1.51 -27.40 -11.92
CA ASP A 63 -0.50 -28.21 -12.64
C ASP A 63 0.59 -27.42 -13.41
N ASP A 64 0.64 -26.08 -13.31
CA ASP A 64 1.73 -25.26 -13.88
C ASP A 64 2.55 -24.54 -12.79
N PHE A 65 2.90 -25.19 -11.67
CA PHE A 65 3.85 -24.61 -10.70
C PHE A 65 5.24 -25.22 -10.87
N PHE A 66 6.28 -24.45 -10.53
CA PHE A 66 7.64 -24.98 -10.56
C PHE A 66 7.77 -26.05 -9.47
N HIS A 67 8.01 -27.29 -9.89
CA HIS A 67 8.05 -28.46 -9.00
C HIS A 67 9.48 -28.95 -8.74
N ASP A 68 10.48 -28.36 -9.38
CA ASP A 68 11.87 -28.75 -9.18
C ASP A 68 12.50 -27.96 -8.03
N ARG A 69 13.48 -28.57 -7.37
CA ARG A 69 14.31 -27.88 -6.38
C ARG A 69 15.49 -27.23 -7.09
N LEU A 70 15.82 -26.00 -6.74
CA LEU A 70 16.96 -25.33 -7.33
C LEU A 70 18.24 -25.69 -6.59
N ASP A 71 19.31 -25.91 -7.35
CA ASP A 71 20.66 -26.03 -6.80
C ASP A 71 21.06 -24.70 -6.17
N ASP A 72 21.43 -24.72 -4.89
CA ASP A 72 21.88 -23.55 -4.14
C ASP A 72 23.41 -23.51 -4.14
N VAL A 73 24.00 -22.56 -4.89
CA VAL A 73 25.45 -22.39 -5.02
C VAL A 73 25.96 -21.28 -4.08
N GLY A 74 25.06 -20.49 -3.51
CA GLY A 74 25.41 -19.39 -2.62
C GLY A 74 24.40 -18.23 -2.68
N LEU A 75 24.31 -17.52 -1.56
CA LEU A 75 23.43 -16.37 -1.40
C LEU A 75 23.95 -15.15 -2.15
N VAL A 76 23.03 -14.40 -2.77
CA VAL A 76 23.30 -13.11 -3.38
C VAL A 76 23.20 -12.02 -2.30
N SER A 77 24.35 -11.46 -1.92
CA SER A 77 24.43 -10.45 -0.86
C SER A 77 23.83 -9.09 -1.23
N ALA A 78 23.79 -8.73 -2.51
CA ALA A 78 23.22 -7.48 -3.01
C ALA A 78 22.60 -7.71 -4.40
N LEU A 79 21.37 -7.26 -4.60
CA LEU A 79 20.67 -7.44 -5.89
C LEU A 79 21.19 -6.48 -6.95
N ALA A 80 21.60 -5.29 -6.53
CA ALA A 80 22.27 -4.33 -7.37
C ALA A 80 23.66 -4.85 -7.77
N THR A 81 23.86 -5.00 -9.08
CA THR A 81 25.17 -5.27 -9.68
C THR A 81 25.85 -3.99 -10.17
N ASP A 82 25.23 -2.83 -9.94
CA ASP A 82 25.74 -1.54 -10.39
C ASP A 82 26.81 -1.03 -9.41
N MET A 83 28.05 -0.99 -9.88
CA MET A 83 29.22 -0.53 -9.12
C MET A 83 29.15 0.95 -8.71
N SER A 84 28.19 1.70 -9.25
CA SER A 84 27.93 3.10 -8.89
C SER A 84 27.11 3.24 -7.61
N LEU A 85 26.47 2.18 -7.10
CA LEU A 85 25.68 2.22 -5.87
C LEU A 85 26.59 1.97 -4.67
N ARG A 86 27.27 3.03 -4.22
CA ARG A 86 28.17 2.97 -3.05
C ARG A 86 27.58 3.66 -1.83
N ASP A 87 26.80 4.70 -2.06
CA ASP A 87 26.31 5.57 -1.00
C ASP A 87 24.79 5.41 -0.82
N VAL A 88 24.30 5.64 0.41
CA VAL A 88 22.87 5.58 0.75
C VAL A 88 22.05 6.56 -0.10
N VAL A 89 22.55 7.77 -0.33
CA VAL A 89 21.84 8.79 -1.14
C VAL A 89 21.70 8.32 -2.59
N GLN A 90 22.71 7.65 -3.14
CA GLN A 90 22.64 7.09 -4.49
C GLN A 90 21.62 5.94 -4.55
N ALA A 91 21.61 5.06 -3.54
CA ALA A 91 20.65 3.96 -3.43
C ALA A 91 19.21 4.48 -3.28
N ILE A 92 18.97 5.56 -2.53
CA ILE A 92 17.67 6.23 -2.44
C ILE A 92 17.21 6.70 -3.83
N LYS A 93 18.07 7.44 -4.54
CA LYS A 93 17.75 7.95 -5.89
C LYS A 93 17.52 6.83 -6.90
N TYR A 94 18.34 5.79 -6.84
CA TYR A 94 18.19 4.60 -7.68
C TYR A 94 16.84 3.92 -7.47
N THR A 95 16.50 3.65 -6.22
CA THR A 95 15.24 3.00 -5.83
C THR A 95 14.04 3.80 -6.31
N ARG A 96 14.05 5.13 -6.11
CA ARG A 96 12.97 6.02 -6.52
C ARG A 96 12.79 6.03 -8.04
N ASN A 97 13.89 6.12 -8.80
CA ASN A 97 13.85 6.20 -10.26
C ASN A 97 13.38 4.89 -10.92
N ARG A 98 13.56 3.74 -10.25
CA ARG A 98 13.21 2.43 -10.78
C ARG A 98 11.92 1.84 -10.19
N MET A 99 11.23 2.58 -9.33
CA MET A 99 10.01 2.10 -8.68
C MET A 99 8.92 1.68 -9.68
N PHE A 100 8.72 2.48 -10.73
CA PHE A 100 7.66 2.26 -11.71
C PHE A 100 8.20 2.06 -13.12
N GLY A 101 7.62 1.08 -13.82
CA GLY A 101 7.94 0.83 -15.22
C GLY A 101 7.28 1.84 -16.17
N PRO A 102 7.82 2.01 -17.39
CA PRO A 102 7.21 2.88 -18.40
C PRO A 102 5.79 2.43 -18.72
N VAL A 103 4.87 3.39 -18.90
CA VAL A 103 3.50 3.10 -19.31
C VAL A 103 3.52 2.59 -20.75
N PRO A 104 2.91 1.42 -21.08
CA PRO A 104 2.92 0.89 -22.43
C PRO A 104 2.25 1.85 -23.41
N THR A 105 2.92 2.15 -24.52
CA THR A 105 2.43 3.07 -25.57
C THR A 105 1.45 2.39 -26.53
N GLU A 106 1.62 1.10 -26.78
CA GLU A 106 0.80 0.31 -27.70
C GLU A 106 0.19 -0.90 -26.98
N ALA A 107 -1.07 -1.21 -27.27
CA ALA A 107 -1.78 -2.37 -26.71
C ALA A 107 -1.80 -2.47 -25.16
N ALA A 108 -1.83 -1.32 -24.47
CA ALA A 108 -1.68 -1.27 -23.02
C ALA A 108 -2.78 -2.00 -22.23
N GLY A 109 -3.89 -2.46 -22.83
CA GLY A 109 -4.98 -3.15 -22.14
C GLY A 109 -5.66 -2.31 -21.04
N MET A 110 -5.28 -1.04 -20.91
CA MET A 110 -5.81 -0.05 -19.98
C MET A 110 -6.64 0.98 -20.76
N ASN A 111 -7.80 1.35 -20.23
CA ASN A 111 -8.56 2.48 -20.77
C ASN A 111 -7.88 3.82 -20.37
N SER A 112 -8.24 4.91 -21.05
CA SER A 112 -7.69 6.24 -20.79
C SER A 112 -7.87 6.68 -19.33
N THR A 113 -9.01 6.33 -18.72
CA THR A 113 -9.28 6.62 -17.30
C THR A 113 -8.32 5.88 -16.37
N ARG A 114 -8.00 4.61 -16.65
CA ARG A 114 -7.01 3.86 -15.86
C ARG A 114 -5.60 4.41 -16.05
N ILE A 115 -5.24 4.80 -17.26
CA ILE A 115 -3.93 5.44 -17.51
C ILE A 115 -3.80 6.73 -16.69
N ALA A 116 -4.83 7.58 -16.72
CA ALA A 116 -4.85 8.80 -15.91
C ALA A 116 -4.77 8.50 -14.39
N GLN A 117 -5.48 7.48 -13.91
CA GLN A 117 -5.38 7.03 -12.51
C GLN A 117 -3.95 6.59 -12.15
N VAL A 118 -3.29 5.82 -13.02
CA VAL A 118 -1.91 5.37 -12.80
C VAL A 118 -0.95 6.56 -12.76
N LEU A 119 -1.05 7.49 -13.70
CA LEU A 119 -0.19 8.68 -13.74
C LEU A 119 -0.41 9.58 -12.52
N ASN A 120 -1.67 9.81 -12.13
CA ASN A 120 -1.99 10.60 -10.95
C ASN A 120 -1.52 9.93 -9.65
N PHE A 121 -1.70 8.61 -9.54
CA PHE A 121 -1.21 7.86 -8.39
C PHE A 121 0.31 7.97 -8.28
N ARG A 122 1.05 7.72 -9.37
CA ARG A 122 2.51 7.85 -9.41
C ARG A 122 2.99 9.26 -9.07
N LYS A 123 2.30 10.29 -9.55
CA LYS A 123 2.62 11.70 -9.24
C LYS A 123 2.40 12.02 -7.75
N ALA A 124 1.45 11.36 -7.10
CA ALA A 124 1.15 11.55 -5.68
C ALA A 124 2.03 10.68 -4.75
N MET A 125 2.89 9.82 -5.30
CA MET A 125 3.81 9.00 -4.50
C MET A 125 4.93 9.88 -3.94
N PRO A 126 5.18 9.82 -2.62
CA PRO A 126 6.30 10.54 -2.04
C PRO A 126 7.62 9.85 -2.43
N GLY A 127 8.70 10.62 -2.57
CA GLY A 127 10.04 10.07 -2.80
C GLY A 127 10.68 9.52 -1.53
N ILE A 128 9.96 8.65 -0.83
CA ILE A 128 10.49 7.92 0.31
C ILE A 128 10.98 6.54 -0.12
N VAL A 129 11.95 6.02 0.61
CA VAL A 129 12.52 4.68 0.41
C VAL A 129 12.59 3.97 1.75
N THR A 130 12.20 2.70 1.80
CA THR A 130 12.33 1.91 3.03
C THR A 130 13.77 1.51 3.28
N VAL A 131 14.11 1.29 4.55
CA VAL A 131 15.43 0.78 4.93
C VAL A 131 15.68 -0.62 4.32
N SER A 132 14.61 -1.42 4.19
CA SER A 132 14.62 -2.71 3.50
C SER A 132 15.23 -2.62 2.10
N HIS A 133 14.80 -1.68 1.25
CA HIS A 133 15.42 -1.52 -0.08
C HIS A 133 16.93 -1.27 0.00
N LEU A 134 17.39 -0.46 0.97
CA LEU A 134 18.81 -0.18 1.11
C LEU A 134 19.60 -1.44 1.49
N HIS A 135 19.07 -2.26 2.41
CA HIS A 135 19.68 -3.55 2.75
C HIS A 135 19.71 -4.53 1.59
N ALA A 136 18.75 -4.45 0.67
CA ALA A 136 18.72 -5.29 -0.52
C ALA A 136 19.72 -4.87 -1.60
N LEU A 137 20.02 -3.57 -1.68
CA LEU A 137 20.90 -3.00 -2.70
C LEU A 137 22.36 -2.91 -2.25
N LEU A 138 22.62 -2.69 -0.97
CA LEU A 138 23.97 -2.45 -0.43
C LEU A 138 24.43 -3.68 0.37
N ALA A 139 25.67 -4.11 0.13
CA ALA A 139 26.17 -5.41 0.60
C ALA A 139 26.28 -5.56 2.14
N SER A 140 26.45 -4.47 2.89
CA SER A 140 26.63 -4.53 4.35
C SER A 140 25.54 -3.76 5.08
N PRO A 141 24.50 -4.45 5.62
CA PRO A 141 23.42 -3.81 6.37
C PRO A 141 23.92 -2.94 7.53
N THR A 142 24.97 -3.39 8.23
CA THR A 142 25.57 -2.64 9.35
C THR A 142 26.26 -1.35 8.90
N ALA A 143 26.86 -1.33 7.71
CA ALA A 143 27.44 -0.12 7.14
C ALA A 143 26.34 0.86 6.72
N VAL A 144 25.26 0.35 6.11
CA VAL A 144 24.07 1.14 5.75
C VAL A 144 23.49 1.85 6.96
N GLU A 145 23.27 1.14 8.07
CA GLU A 145 22.72 1.75 9.29
C GLU A 145 23.64 2.84 9.86
N ARG A 146 24.96 2.64 9.81
CA ARG A 146 25.95 3.65 10.27
C ARG A 146 25.90 4.89 9.39
N GLU A 147 25.90 4.72 8.08
CA GLU A 147 25.83 5.83 7.13
C GLU A 147 24.48 6.58 7.23
N VAL A 148 23.36 5.85 7.34
CA VAL A 148 22.04 6.44 7.57
C VAL A 148 22.03 7.28 8.86
N ALA A 149 22.64 6.78 9.94
CA ALA A 149 22.72 7.53 11.20
C ALA A 149 23.60 8.80 11.07
N GLU A 150 24.66 8.75 10.27
CA GLU A 150 25.50 9.92 9.98
C GLU A 150 24.75 10.96 9.12
N LEU A 151 24.05 10.51 8.08
CA LEU A 151 23.21 11.35 7.22
C LEU A 151 22.04 11.98 7.97
N GLN A 152 21.48 11.29 8.96
CA GLN A 152 20.51 11.86 9.87
C GLN A 152 21.11 12.92 10.79
N ARG A 153 22.29 12.67 11.35
CA ARG A 153 22.96 13.64 12.23
C ARG A 153 23.34 14.93 11.51
N CYS A 154 23.77 14.85 10.24
CA CYS A 154 24.06 16.04 9.43
C CYS A 154 22.80 16.69 8.82
N GLY A 155 21.62 16.08 9.01
CA GLY A 155 20.35 16.60 8.50
C GLY A 155 20.15 16.44 6.99
N ALA A 156 20.94 15.60 6.31
CA ALA A 156 20.79 15.33 4.87
C ALA A 156 19.61 14.38 4.58
N VAL A 157 19.36 13.43 5.48
CA VAL A 157 18.28 12.44 5.37
C VAL A 157 17.47 12.43 6.65
N ARG A 158 16.15 12.28 6.52
CA ARG A 158 15.23 12.14 7.66
C ARG A 158 14.58 10.77 7.65
N LYS A 159 14.55 10.12 8.81
CA LYS A 159 13.79 8.88 9.05
C LYS A 159 12.36 9.22 9.44
N ILE A 160 11.42 8.51 8.86
CA ILE A 160 9.99 8.60 9.13
C ILE A 160 9.58 7.23 9.66
N TYR A 161 9.11 7.21 10.90
CA TYR A 161 8.70 5.97 11.56
C TYR A 161 7.17 5.85 11.59
N VAL A 162 6.65 4.73 11.06
CA VAL A 162 5.24 4.36 11.19
C VAL A 162 5.11 3.16 12.12
N PRO A 163 4.59 3.34 13.34
CA PRO A 163 4.49 2.25 14.30
C PRO A 163 3.56 1.14 13.80
N ARG A 164 3.81 -0.09 14.28
CA ARG A 164 3.02 -1.31 14.02
C ARG A 164 3.06 -1.84 12.57
N ARG A 165 4.00 -1.39 11.74
CA ARG A 165 4.19 -1.88 10.36
C ARG A 165 5.44 -2.75 10.15
N GLY A 166 6.10 -3.19 11.22
CA GLY A 166 7.28 -4.07 11.15
C GLY A 166 8.44 -3.42 10.39
N GLY A 167 9.26 -4.23 9.69
CA GLY A 167 10.40 -3.75 8.90
C GLY A 167 10.02 -2.82 7.73
N LEU A 168 8.76 -2.84 7.29
CA LEU A 168 8.23 -1.91 6.29
C LEU A 168 7.81 -0.56 6.90
N GLY A 169 7.86 -0.39 8.22
CA GLY A 169 7.43 0.83 8.91
C GLY A 169 8.47 1.94 8.93
N GLU A 170 9.70 1.67 8.48
CA GLU A 170 10.80 2.62 8.50
C GLU A 170 11.12 3.12 7.10
N ALA A 171 10.87 4.40 6.85
CA ALA A 171 11.14 5.05 5.58
C ALA A 171 12.13 6.21 5.75
N LEU A 172 12.88 6.48 4.71
CA LEU A 172 13.86 7.56 4.62
C LEU A 172 13.44 8.53 3.52
N ILE A 173 13.66 9.81 3.74
CA ILE A 173 13.46 10.89 2.76
C ILE A 173 14.66 11.82 2.77
N GLU A 174 15.09 12.30 1.59
CA GLU A 174 16.06 13.38 1.51
C GLU A 174 15.45 14.66 2.08
N THR A 175 16.18 15.39 2.92
CA THR A 175 15.67 16.62 3.56
C THR A 175 15.30 17.68 2.52
N SER A 176 16.08 17.79 1.45
CA SER A 176 15.78 18.68 0.31
C SER A 176 14.43 18.35 -0.34
N GLU A 177 14.13 17.08 -0.55
CA GLU A 177 12.86 16.64 -1.13
C GLU A 177 11.68 16.95 -0.20
N LEU A 178 11.84 16.74 1.12
CA LEU A 178 10.82 17.12 2.09
C LEU A 178 10.56 18.63 2.09
N GLU A 179 11.61 19.45 2.03
CA GLU A 179 11.50 20.91 1.95
C GLU A 179 10.83 21.36 0.66
N GLU A 180 11.16 20.75 -0.48
CA GLU A 180 10.50 20.99 -1.77
C GLU A 180 9.00 20.65 -1.72
N MET A 181 8.63 19.53 -1.09
CA MET A 181 7.22 19.17 -0.89
C MET A 181 6.48 20.20 -0.03
N ILE A 182 7.11 20.71 1.03
CA ILE A 182 6.54 21.76 1.88
C ILE A 182 6.36 23.06 1.06
N ALA A 183 7.38 23.44 0.29
CA ALA A 183 7.34 24.65 -0.54
C ALA A 183 6.22 24.61 -1.59
N GLN A 184 6.05 23.47 -2.27
CA GLN A 184 5.04 23.28 -3.32
C GLN A 184 3.60 23.10 -2.79
N SER A 185 3.42 22.94 -1.47
CA SER A 185 2.10 22.75 -0.89
C SER A 185 1.26 24.03 -0.96
N ALA A 186 0.15 23.97 -1.70
CA ALA A 186 -0.75 25.11 -1.89
C ALA A 186 -1.63 25.42 -0.66
N GLY A 187 -1.75 24.48 0.28
CA GLY A 187 -2.62 24.58 1.46
C GLY A 187 -1.93 25.10 2.73
N LEU A 188 -0.66 25.49 2.66
CA LEU A 188 0.11 26.01 3.79
C LEU A 188 0.43 27.49 3.61
N ASP A 189 0.24 28.26 4.68
CA ASP A 189 0.69 29.64 4.76
C ASP A 189 2.22 29.71 4.80
N GLU A 190 2.82 30.75 4.24
CA GLU A 190 4.29 30.90 4.18
C GLU A 190 4.93 30.96 5.59
N GLU A 191 4.23 31.52 6.57
CA GLU A 191 4.66 31.49 7.98
C GLU A 191 4.70 30.06 8.54
N ALA A 192 3.72 29.22 8.17
CA ALA A 192 3.69 27.83 8.61
C ALA A 192 4.80 27.01 7.94
N LYS A 193 5.04 27.25 6.64
CA LYS A 193 6.14 26.60 5.89
C LYS A 193 7.50 26.95 6.50
N THR A 194 7.76 28.24 6.70
CA THR A 194 9.04 28.72 7.24
C THR A 194 9.29 28.25 8.67
N ALA A 195 8.27 28.32 9.54
CA ALA A 195 8.37 27.81 10.91
C ALA A 195 8.63 26.30 10.95
N PHE A 196 7.94 25.53 10.11
CA PHE A 196 8.11 24.08 10.06
C PHE A 196 9.47 23.67 9.50
N VAL A 197 9.91 24.26 8.39
CA VAL A 197 11.24 24.01 7.80
C VAL A 197 12.35 24.37 8.79
N LYS A 198 12.22 25.52 9.48
CA LYS A 198 13.17 25.91 10.53
C LYS A 198 13.24 24.85 11.62
N PHE A 199 12.10 24.40 12.13
CA PHE A 199 12.06 23.33 13.14
C PHE A 199 12.74 22.04 12.67
N LEU A 200 12.50 21.64 11.41
CA LEU A 200 13.10 20.42 10.83
C LEU A 200 14.62 20.53 10.69
N ARG A 201 15.15 21.71 10.37
CA ARG A 201 16.60 21.96 10.28
C ARG A 201 17.27 22.00 11.65
N ASP A 202 16.62 22.65 12.62
CA ASP A 202 17.13 22.75 13.99
C ASP A 202 17.10 21.39 14.71
N ASN A 203 16.20 20.49 14.31
CA ASN A 203 15.97 19.20 14.97
C ASN A 203 15.99 18.03 13.97
N PRO A 204 17.15 17.66 13.40
CA PRO A 204 17.24 16.67 12.33
C PRO A 204 16.79 15.25 12.75
N LEU A 205 16.96 14.89 14.04
CA LEU A 205 16.60 13.58 14.58
C LEU A 205 15.16 13.50 15.13
N ALA A 206 14.47 14.63 15.27
CA ALA A 206 13.15 14.64 15.91
C ALA A 206 12.12 13.86 15.09
N GLN A 207 11.38 12.95 15.71
CA GLN A 207 10.21 12.26 15.12
C GLN A 207 8.90 12.96 15.46
N THR A 208 8.93 13.82 16.48
CA THR A 208 7.79 14.58 16.97
C THR A 208 8.09 16.06 17.00
N MET A 209 7.05 16.87 16.90
CA MET A 209 7.10 18.31 17.01
C MET A 209 6.19 18.76 18.15
N PRO A 210 6.71 19.54 19.12
CA PRO A 210 5.88 20.05 20.19
C PRO A 210 4.86 21.07 19.65
N ARG A 211 3.65 21.07 20.23
CA ARG A 211 2.57 22.01 19.88
C ARG A 211 2.94 23.49 20.09
N SER A 212 3.94 23.79 20.90
CA SER A 212 4.42 25.16 21.15
C SER A 212 5.15 25.79 19.98
N VAL A 213 5.62 24.99 19.01
CA VAL A 213 6.42 25.47 17.87
C VAL A 213 5.58 26.23 16.85
N CYS A 214 4.30 25.90 16.72
CA CYS A 214 3.40 26.49 15.73
C CYS A 214 2.03 26.81 16.32
N GLY A 215 1.40 27.87 15.83
CA GLY A 215 0.05 28.23 16.27
C GLY A 215 -0.97 27.15 15.89
N HIS A 216 -2.07 27.03 16.63
CA HIS A 216 -3.09 26.00 16.38
C HIS A 216 -3.60 25.96 14.93
N LYS A 217 -3.79 27.12 14.29
CA LYS A 217 -4.21 27.21 12.88
C LYS A 217 -3.16 26.65 11.91
N GLN A 218 -1.89 26.93 12.18
CA GLN A 218 -0.76 26.46 11.37
C GLN A 218 -0.57 24.94 11.55
N ALA A 219 -0.67 24.45 12.79
CA ALA A 219 -0.63 23.03 13.10
C ALA A 219 -1.76 22.25 12.40
N ASP A 220 -2.98 22.78 12.44
CA ASP A 220 -4.14 22.20 11.77
C ASP A 220 -4.00 22.21 10.24
N ALA A 221 -3.39 23.25 9.66
CA ALA A 221 -3.03 23.26 8.24
C ALA A 221 -1.97 22.20 7.88
N LEU A 222 -0.94 22.04 8.71
CA LEU A 222 0.10 21.01 8.53
C LEU A 222 -0.46 19.58 8.67
N VAL A 223 -1.43 19.38 9.57
CA VAL A 223 -2.16 18.10 9.69
C VAL A 223 -3.01 17.84 8.45
N ARG A 224 -3.78 18.83 7.98
CA ARG A 224 -4.55 18.73 6.73
C ARG A 224 -3.69 18.42 5.51
N ALA A 225 -2.53 19.05 5.43
CA ALA A 225 -1.57 18.83 4.35
C ALA A 225 -0.88 17.46 4.45
N GLY A 226 -0.95 16.77 5.60
CA GLY A 226 -0.38 15.44 5.81
C GLY A 226 1.08 15.43 6.29
N PHE A 227 1.62 16.59 6.68
CA PHE A 227 2.98 16.70 7.23
C PHE A 227 3.05 16.43 8.74
N LEU A 228 1.90 16.51 9.42
CA LEU A 228 1.76 16.17 10.82
C LEU A 228 0.61 15.18 11.01
N THR A 229 0.75 14.34 12.02
CA THR A 229 -0.35 13.55 12.55
C THR A 229 -0.46 13.83 14.05
N ALA A 230 -1.68 13.80 14.58
CA ALA A 230 -1.88 13.94 16.02
C ALA A 230 -1.14 12.78 16.72
N SER A 231 -0.22 13.08 17.64
CA SER A 231 0.34 12.03 18.49
C SER A 231 -0.77 11.51 19.39
N VAL A 232 -1.04 10.21 19.30
CA VAL A 232 -2.02 9.53 20.16
C VAL A 232 -1.30 8.59 21.14
N HIS A 233 0.02 8.71 21.27
CA HIS A 233 0.81 7.86 22.15
C HIS A 233 1.35 8.65 23.36
N PRO A 234 1.14 8.16 24.60
CA PRO A 234 1.78 8.74 25.77
C PRO A 234 3.31 8.56 25.68
N GLN A 235 4.04 9.57 26.16
CA GLN A 235 5.51 9.74 26.08
C GLN A 235 6.37 8.59 26.68
N HIS A 236 5.77 7.51 27.17
CA HIS A 236 6.48 6.41 27.84
C HIS A 236 6.85 5.21 26.93
N VAL A 237 6.53 5.23 25.64
CA VAL A 237 6.62 4.04 24.76
C VAL A 237 7.66 4.20 23.63
N ASN A 238 8.87 4.64 23.97
CA ASN A 238 10.00 4.60 23.04
C ASN A 238 10.72 3.23 23.00
N THR A 239 10.12 2.17 23.55
CA THR A 239 10.70 0.82 23.51
C THR A 239 9.69 -0.23 22.97
N PRO A 240 10.07 -1.05 21.98
CA PRO A 240 9.19 -2.06 21.39
C PRO A 240 8.78 -3.17 22.38
N LEU A 241 9.54 -3.37 23.46
CA LEU A 241 9.29 -4.41 24.47
C LEU A 241 8.17 -4.07 25.46
N MET A 242 7.81 -2.79 25.67
CA MET A 242 6.81 -2.41 26.67
C MET A 242 5.35 -2.46 26.17
N ASN A 243 5.14 -2.66 24.86
CA ASN A 243 3.80 -2.74 24.26
C ASN A 243 3.00 -3.99 24.67
N LEU A 244 3.68 -5.01 25.20
CA LEU A 244 3.05 -6.27 25.60
C LEU A 244 2.11 -6.11 26.80
N HIS A 245 2.33 -5.09 27.64
CA HIS A 245 1.61 -4.87 28.91
C HIS A 245 0.45 -3.87 28.84
N LEU A 246 0.24 -3.20 27.70
CA LEU A 246 -0.88 -2.26 27.54
C LEU A 246 -2.20 -3.01 27.39
N ARG A 247 -3.26 -2.55 28.07
CA ARG A 247 -4.61 -3.10 27.90
C ARG A 247 -5.15 -2.75 26.50
N PRO A 248 -6.01 -3.59 25.89
CA PRO A 248 -6.60 -3.32 24.57
C PRO A 248 -7.24 -1.93 24.45
N GLU A 249 -7.89 -1.45 25.51
CA GLU A 249 -8.50 -0.12 25.61
C GLU A 249 -7.48 1.04 25.62
N ASP A 250 -6.25 0.82 26.12
CA ASP A 250 -5.16 1.80 26.11
C ASP A 250 -4.35 1.78 24.79
N ARG A 251 -4.62 0.80 23.92
CA ARG A 251 -3.96 0.62 22.62
C ARG A 251 -4.67 1.32 21.46
N SER A 252 -5.88 1.85 21.69
CA SER A 252 -6.71 2.53 20.68
C SER A 252 -7.10 3.93 21.14
N SER A 253 -6.86 4.88 20.24
CA SER A 253 -7.20 6.30 20.35
C SER A 253 -8.62 6.60 20.81
N LEU A 254 -8.82 7.78 21.41
CA LEU A 254 -10.12 8.46 21.55
C LEU A 254 -10.73 8.92 20.21
N MET A 255 -10.15 8.56 19.06
CA MET A 255 -10.77 8.76 17.74
C MET A 255 -11.74 7.61 17.47
N SER A 256 -12.96 7.89 17.02
CA SER A 256 -13.91 6.84 16.64
C SER A 256 -13.33 5.98 15.51
N ILE A 257 -13.07 4.71 15.83
CA ILE A 257 -12.58 3.68 14.89
C ILE A 257 -13.53 3.54 13.71
N GLU A 258 -14.84 3.76 13.90
CA GLU A 258 -15.83 3.74 12.83
C GLU A 258 -15.66 4.90 11.82
N ALA A 259 -15.27 6.09 12.29
CA ALA A 259 -15.05 7.24 11.42
C ALA A 259 -13.75 7.07 10.61
N VAL A 260 -12.67 6.64 11.27
CA VAL A 260 -11.36 6.41 10.64
C VAL A 260 -11.39 5.23 9.66
N SER A 261 -12.14 4.16 9.97
CA SER A 261 -12.22 2.97 9.12
C SER A 261 -13.06 3.18 7.85
N ARG A 262 -14.04 4.09 7.87
CA ARG A 262 -14.84 4.45 6.68
C ARG A 262 -14.17 5.49 5.79
N ALA A 263 -13.18 6.21 6.29
CA ALA A 263 -12.44 7.18 5.52
C ALA A 263 -11.58 6.51 4.44
N ALA A 264 -11.51 7.13 3.26
CA ALA A 264 -10.64 6.66 2.19
C ALA A 264 -9.17 6.65 2.66
N SER A 265 -8.47 5.56 2.38
CA SER A 265 -7.05 5.42 2.75
C SER A 265 -6.21 6.62 2.29
N GLY A 266 -5.54 7.30 3.22
CA GLY A 266 -4.69 8.44 2.90
C GLY A 266 -5.43 9.77 2.75
N SER A 267 -6.73 9.82 3.09
CA SER A 267 -7.48 11.07 3.19
C SER A 267 -7.30 11.75 4.55
N PHE A 268 -7.65 13.03 4.60
CA PHE A 268 -7.70 13.84 5.82
C PHE A 268 -8.58 13.21 6.93
N ASP A 269 -9.70 12.59 6.55
CA ASP A 269 -10.59 11.93 7.51
C ASP A 269 -9.98 10.66 8.11
N ALA A 270 -9.05 10.00 7.38
CA ALA A 270 -8.34 8.81 7.86
C ALA A 270 -7.29 9.12 8.95
N VAL A 271 -6.97 10.39 9.18
CA VAL A 271 -6.06 10.86 10.24
C VAL A 271 -6.79 11.66 11.33
N GLY A 272 -8.12 11.64 11.35
CA GLY A 272 -8.95 12.24 12.41
C GLY A 272 -9.86 13.39 11.95
N GLY A 273 -9.79 13.80 10.69
CA GLY A 273 -10.71 14.77 10.09
C GLY A 273 -10.70 16.17 10.75
N GLN A 274 -11.74 16.97 10.45
CA GLN A 274 -11.89 18.32 10.97
C GLN A 274 -12.06 18.26 12.50
N GLY A 275 -11.06 18.74 13.25
CA GLY A 275 -11.05 18.66 14.70
C GLY A 275 -10.19 17.54 15.29
N ALA A 276 -9.33 16.88 14.50
CA ALA A 276 -8.31 15.96 15.03
C ALA A 276 -7.48 16.58 16.16
N VAL A 277 -7.17 17.88 16.05
CA VAL A 277 -6.45 18.65 17.10
C VAL A 277 -7.31 18.84 18.35
N HIS A 278 -8.63 19.02 18.20
CA HIS A 278 -9.58 19.15 19.31
C HIS A 278 -9.82 17.82 20.02
N ALA A 279 -9.97 16.74 19.25
CA ALA A 279 -10.23 15.41 19.76
C ALA A 279 -8.97 14.75 20.38
N ALA A 280 -7.77 15.16 19.96
CA ALA A 280 -6.50 14.83 20.60
C ALA A 280 -6.17 15.77 21.79
N GLY A 281 -7.19 16.20 22.53
CA GLY A 281 -7.05 16.90 23.81
C GLY A 281 -6.92 18.41 23.75
N GLY A 282 -7.49 19.08 22.75
CA GLY A 282 -7.36 20.54 22.58
C GLY A 282 -8.70 21.28 22.53
N GLY A 283 -9.37 21.56 23.65
CA GLY A 283 -10.41 22.61 23.72
C GLY A 283 -11.75 22.15 24.29
N GLY A 284 -12.09 22.68 25.48
CA GLY A 284 -13.28 22.32 26.25
C GLY A 284 -14.55 23.08 25.90
N GLY A 285 -15.65 22.58 26.49
CA GLY A 285 -16.95 23.28 26.59
C GLY A 285 -18.15 22.38 26.36
N GLY A 286 -18.59 21.60 27.36
CA GLY A 286 -19.82 20.81 27.25
C GLY A 286 -20.17 19.89 28.44
N GLY A 287 -20.40 20.47 29.63
CA GLY A 287 -21.38 20.00 30.63
C GLY A 287 -21.16 18.67 31.38
N ALA A 288 -20.65 18.77 32.63
CA ALA A 288 -21.23 18.27 33.88
C ALA A 288 -20.21 17.64 34.85
N LEU A 289 -19.93 18.41 35.92
CA LEU A 289 -19.60 17.97 37.29
C LEU A 289 -18.37 17.06 37.50
N GLN A 290 -17.18 17.67 37.62
CA GLN A 290 -16.26 17.36 38.74
C GLN A 290 -15.18 18.44 38.89
N ARG A 291 -15.27 19.20 39.99
CA ARG A 291 -14.16 20.04 40.48
C ARG A 291 -13.11 19.12 41.10
N SER A 292 -11.97 18.96 40.43
CA SER A 292 -10.73 18.51 41.07
C SER A 292 -9.56 19.22 40.41
N ARG A 293 -8.82 19.96 41.25
CA ARG A 293 -7.56 20.66 40.96
C ARG A 293 -6.59 19.76 40.17
N ALA A 294 -6.44 20.02 38.88
CA ALA A 294 -5.35 19.51 38.05
C ALA A 294 -5.11 20.41 36.82
N ASP A 295 -5.24 21.73 36.98
CA ASP A 295 -4.91 22.70 35.92
C ASP A 295 -3.43 23.10 36.04
N ASN A 296 -2.55 22.41 35.30
CA ASN A 296 -1.32 22.96 34.66
C ASN A 296 -0.36 21.92 34.06
N ALA A 297 -0.60 20.61 34.19
CA ALA A 297 0.32 19.59 33.67
C ALA A 297 -0.09 18.98 32.31
N SER A 298 -1.33 19.20 31.85
CA SER A 298 -1.90 18.49 30.70
C SER A 298 -1.70 19.17 29.33
N SER A 299 -1.18 20.40 29.27
CA SER A 299 -0.91 21.09 27.99
C SER A 299 0.55 21.05 27.54
N LEU A 300 1.46 20.51 28.35
CA LEU A 300 2.91 20.45 28.09
C LEU A 300 3.36 19.20 27.32
N GLY A 301 2.49 18.18 27.15
CA GLY A 301 2.89 16.86 26.62
C GLY A 301 2.20 16.42 25.33
N ALA A 302 1.38 17.27 24.70
CA ALA A 302 0.71 16.89 23.46
C ALA A 302 1.59 17.24 22.26
N GLU A 303 2.25 16.23 21.70
CA GLU A 303 3.14 16.35 20.55
C GLU A 303 2.40 16.03 19.25
N PHE A 304 2.93 16.48 18.11
CA PHE A 304 2.56 16.00 16.79
C PHE A 304 3.62 15.03 16.29
N THR A 305 3.24 13.95 15.61
CA THR A 305 4.20 13.08 14.93
C THR A 305 4.43 13.61 13.52
N ILE A 306 5.70 13.76 13.15
CA ILE A 306 6.11 14.22 11.83
C ILE A 306 5.79 13.11 10.82
N ALA A 307 5.10 13.47 9.74
CA ALA A 307 4.70 12.56 8.68
C ALA A 307 5.05 13.14 7.31
N VAL A 308 4.99 12.28 6.29
CA VAL A 308 5.10 12.70 4.90
C VAL A 308 3.79 12.40 4.18
N PRO A 309 3.23 13.37 3.44
CA PRO A 309 2.03 13.15 2.63
C PRO A 309 2.22 11.95 1.69
N GLY A 310 1.23 11.06 1.61
CA GLY A 310 1.30 9.87 0.76
C GLY A 310 2.14 8.71 1.32
N ASN A 311 2.74 8.83 2.50
CA ASN A 311 3.46 7.72 3.14
C ASN A 311 2.55 6.48 3.33
N GLY A 312 1.31 6.69 3.77
CA GLY A 312 0.33 5.61 3.94
C GLY A 312 -0.01 4.85 2.65
N SER A 313 -0.11 5.54 1.50
CA SER A 313 -0.32 4.90 0.19
C SER A 313 0.91 4.14 -0.27
N PHE A 314 2.11 4.71 -0.07
CA PHE A 314 3.37 4.04 -0.36
C PHE A 314 3.49 2.72 0.42
N LEU A 315 3.28 2.75 1.73
CA LEU A 315 3.37 1.56 2.57
C LEU A 315 2.34 0.49 2.21
N LYS A 316 1.13 0.90 1.82
CA LYS A 316 0.10 -0.03 1.33
C LYS A 316 0.50 -0.71 0.03
N LEU A 317 1.07 0.04 -0.90
CA LEU A 317 1.58 -0.50 -2.16
C LEU A 317 2.72 -1.49 -1.92
N ALA A 318 3.72 -1.11 -1.13
CA ALA A 318 4.86 -1.97 -0.80
C ALA A 318 4.42 -3.27 -0.11
N THR A 319 3.58 -3.16 0.93
CA THR A 319 3.06 -4.34 1.65
C THR A 319 2.26 -5.26 0.72
N ALA A 320 1.41 -4.70 -0.15
CA ALA A 320 0.61 -5.50 -1.07
C ALA A 320 1.47 -6.16 -2.16
N ALA A 321 2.51 -5.48 -2.64
CA ALA A 321 3.47 -6.00 -3.61
C ALA A 321 4.27 -7.19 -3.03
N VAL A 322 4.86 -7.02 -1.85
CA VAL A 322 5.57 -8.08 -1.14
C VAL A 322 4.63 -9.25 -0.82
N GLY A 323 3.40 -8.97 -0.36
CA GLY A 323 2.38 -9.99 -0.12
C GLY A 323 2.04 -10.80 -1.38
N HIS A 324 1.98 -10.16 -2.54
CA HIS A 324 1.75 -10.86 -3.81
C HIS A 324 2.94 -11.72 -4.24
N LEU A 325 4.16 -11.20 -4.09
CA LEU A 325 5.38 -11.93 -4.44
C LEU A 325 5.56 -13.19 -3.57
N THR A 326 5.36 -13.05 -2.26
CA THR A 326 5.39 -14.18 -1.32
C THR A 326 4.28 -15.18 -1.59
N GLN A 327 3.07 -14.72 -1.98
CA GLN A 327 1.98 -15.60 -2.40
C GLN A 327 2.36 -16.41 -3.65
N LEU A 328 3.02 -15.83 -4.65
CA LEU A 328 3.46 -16.55 -5.85
C LEU A 328 4.45 -17.67 -5.51
N LEU A 329 5.42 -17.40 -4.63
CA LEU A 329 6.40 -18.40 -4.18
C LEU A 329 5.75 -19.48 -3.31
N SER A 330 4.79 -19.12 -2.43
CA SER A 330 4.12 -20.08 -1.55
C SER A 330 3.36 -21.20 -2.28
N LYS A 331 3.03 -20.99 -3.56
CA LYS A 331 2.35 -21.97 -4.41
C LYS A 331 3.30 -23.00 -5.03
N SER A 332 4.62 -22.75 -5.06
CA SER A 332 5.58 -23.74 -5.55
C SER A 332 5.89 -24.76 -4.45
N GLN A 333 6.22 -25.99 -4.87
CA GLN A 333 6.40 -27.11 -3.95
C GLN A 333 7.49 -26.85 -2.90
N TYR A 334 8.61 -26.25 -3.33
CA TYR A 334 9.75 -25.93 -2.47
C TYR A 334 9.75 -24.47 -2.00
N ARG A 335 8.71 -23.70 -2.30
CA ARG A 335 8.66 -22.25 -2.11
C ARG A 335 9.82 -21.50 -2.77
N GLU A 336 10.36 -22.10 -3.82
CA GLU A 336 11.45 -21.60 -4.66
C GLU A 336 10.97 -21.46 -6.10
N MET A 337 11.54 -20.52 -6.85
CA MET A 337 11.30 -20.37 -8.29
C MET A 337 12.46 -19.62 -8.97
N PRO A 338 12.80 -19.94 -10.24
CA PRO A 338 13.74 -19.13 -11.01
C PRO A 338 13.28 -17.68 -11.13
N LEU A 339 14.21 -16.72 -11.06
CA LEU A 339 13.90 -15.29 -11.11
C LEU A 339 13.15 -14.90 -12.38
N SER A 340 13.53 -15.48 -13.53
CA SER A 340 12.86 -15.25 -14.82
C SER A 340 11.39 -15.68 -14.79
N MET A 341 11.09 -16.85 -14.23
CA MET A 341 9.73 -17.36 -14.10
C MET A 341 8.92 -16.55 -13.07
N LEU A 342 9.53 -16.16 -11.95
CA LEU A 342 8.87 -15.30 -10.96
C LEU A 342 8.51 -13.94 -11.56
N ARG A 343 9.42 -13.34 -12.34
CA ARG A 343 9.16 -12.10 -13.08
C ARG A 343 8.01 -12.25 -14.05
N GLU A 344 8.00 -13.33 -14.84
CA GLU A 344 6.95 -13.58 -15.82
C GLU A 344 5.58 -13.65 -15.14
N ARG A 345 5.46 -14.39 -14.03
CA ARG A 345 4.21 -14.47 -13.25
C ARG A 345 3.81 -13.14 -12.61
N TRP A 346 4.78 -12.35 -12.15
CA TRP A 346 4.52 -11.00 -11.65
C TRP A 346 3.92 -10.08 -12.72
N GLU A 347 4.46 -10.15 -13.94
CA GLU A 347 4.02 -9.37 -15.08
C GLU A 347 2.70 -9.87 -15.68
N GLY A 348 2.14 -10.98 -15.15
CA GLY A 348 0.93 -11.62 -15.65
C GLY A 348 1.16 -12.40 -16.95
N GLY A 349 2.41 -12.72 -17.27
CA GLY A 349 2.80 -13.64 -18.31
C GLY A 349 2.55 -15.07 -17.86
N VAL A 350 1.95 -15.85 -18.76
CA VAL A 350 2.14 -17.29 -18.79
C VAL A 350 2.95 -17.52 -20.06
N ALA A 351 4.06 -18.24 -19.87
CA ALA A 351 5.05 -18.74 -20.81
C ALA A 351 4.88 -18.32 -22.28
N ARG A 352 5.93 -17.67 -22.81
CA ARG A 352 6.35 -17.65 -24.23
C ARG A 352 5.39 -18.35 -25.19
N ASP A 353 4.70 -17.60 -26.03
CA ASP A 353 3.95 -18.24 -27.10
C ASP A 353 3.75 -17.31 -28.29
N GLU A 354 4.57 -17.49 -29.32
CA GLU A 354 4.17 -17.18 -30.71
C GLU A 354 2.80 -17.82 -31.00
N ALA A 355 2.46 -18.93 -30.33
CA ALA A 355 1.15 -19.54 -30.36
C ALA A 355 0.04 -18.65 -29.77
N ARG A 356 0.31 -17.70 -28.86
CA ARG A 356 -0.68 -16.74 -28.33
C ARG A 356 -0.91 -15.59 -29.30
N LEU A 357 0.14 -15.12 -29.96
CA LEU A 357 0.02 -14.20 -31.11
C LEU A 357 -0.78 -14.88 -32.24
N ALA A 358 -0.51 -16.14 -32.52
CA ALA A 358 -1.24 -16.93 -33.52
C ALA A 358 -2.69 -17.24 -33.08
N ARG A 359 -2.96 -17.53 -31.80
CA ARG A 359 -4.32 -17.70 -31.25
C ARG A 359 -5.10 -16.39 -31.30
N ARG A 360 -4.48 -15.26 -30.97
CA ARG A 360 -5.08 -13.92 -31.12
C ARG A 360 -5.39 -13.60 -32.58
N ALA A 361 -4.51 -13.95 -33.52
CA ALA A 361 -4.75 -13.79 -34.96
C ALA A 361 -5.90 -14.70 -35.46
N ARG A 362 -6.17 -15.82 -34.79
CA ARG A 362 -7.30 -16.74 -35.05
C ARG A 362 -8.57 -16.43 -34.26
N GLY A 363 -8.59 -15.39 -33.41
CA GLY A 363 -9.75 -15.03 -32.59
C GLY A 363 -9.96 -15.89 -31.34
N GLU A 364 -8.98 -16.72 -30.95
CA GLU A 364 -9.02 -17.59 -29.77
C GLU A 364 -8.52 -16.83 -28.51
N PHE A 365 -9.06 -17.17 -27.33
CA PHE A 365 -8.67 -16.51 -26.07
C PHE A 365 -7.19 -16.73 -25.75
N ALA A 366 -6.38 -15.67 -25.86
CA ALA A 366 -4.92 -15.71 -25.80
C ALA A 366 -4.31 -15.18 -24.48
N GLY A 367 -5.10 -15.11 -23.41
CA GLY A 367 -4.67 -14.66 -22.08
C GLY A 367 -4.94 -13.18 -21.76
N VAL A 368 -4.57 -12.78 -20.53
CA VAL A 368 -4.86 -11.45 -19.96
C VAL A 368 -3.94 -10.38 -20.55
N LEU A 369 -4.52 -9.31 -21.11
CA LEU A 369 -3.77 -8.17 -21.65
C LEU A 369 -2.86 -7.54 -20.57
N PRO A 370 -1.67 -7.02 -20.91
CA PRO A 370 -0.76 -6.40 -19.94
C PRO A 370 -1.44 -5.41 -18.99
N GLY A 371 -2.35 -4.55 -19.46
CA GLY A 371 -3.10 -3.61 -18.62
C GLY A 371 -4.15 -4.19 -17.68
N ARG A 372 -4.50 -5.47 -17.86
CA ARG A 372 -5.44 -6.21 -17.01
C ARG A 372 -4.72 -7.09 -15.98
N THR A 373 -3.40 -7.13 -15.99
CA THR A 373 -2.58 -7.86 -15.02
C THR A 373 -2.59 -7.15 -13.67
N LYS A 374 -2.30 -7.89 -12.58
CA LYS A 374 -2.21 -7.31 -11.23
C LYS A 374 -1.14 -6.21 -11.15
N ARG A 375 -0.04 -6.33 -11.89
CA ARG A 375 0.98 -5.27 -12.04
C ARG A 375 0.36 -3.92 -12.35
N TRP A 376 -0.51 -3.84 -13.36
CA TRP A 376 -1.10 -2.57 -13.81
C TRP A 376 -2.42 -2.23 -13.10
N ARG A 377 -3.19 -3.24 -12.68
CA ARG A 377 -4.49 -3.08 -12.01
C ARG A 377 -4.38 -2.76 -10.52
N GLU A 378 -3.43 -3.38 -9.82
CA GLU A 378 -3.30 -3.28 -8.36
C GLU A 378 -2.02 -2.56 -7.96
N PHE A 379 -0.92 -2.77 -8.70
CA PHE A 379 0.39 -2.20 -8.36
C PHE A 379 0.81 -1.01 -9.22
N TYR A 380 -0.10 -0.44 -10.02
CA TYR A 380 0.15 0.79 -10.79
C TYR A 380 1.41 0.76 -11.67
N GLY A 381 1.79 -0.43 -12.14
CA GLY A 381 2.97 -0.68 -12.96
C GLY A 381 4.30 -0.73 -12.18
N LEU A 382 4.24 -1.02 -10.87
CA LEU A 382 5.42 -1.28 -10.03
C LEU A 382 6.35 -2.30 -10.70
N GLU A 383 7.64 -2.02 -10.68
CA GLU A 383 8.66 -2.91 -11.24
C GLU A 383 8.84 -4.17 -10.39
N PHE A 384 9.04 -5.31 -11.07
CA PHE A 384 9.26 -6.59 -10.40
C PHE A 384 10.51 -6.56 -9.52
N LEU A 385 11.61 -6.01 -10.03
CA LEU A 385 12.88 -5.95 -9.28
C LEU A 385 12.74 -5.11 -8.03
N TRP A 386 12.03 -3.99 -8.11
CA TRP A 386 11.75 -3.14 -6.95
C TRP A 386 10.99 -3.91 -5.86
N ALA A 387 9.94 -4.64 -6.24
CA ALA A 387 9.19 -5.47 -5.28
C ALA A 387 10.03 -6.61 -4.69
N LEU A 388 10.94 -7.19 -5.49
CA LEU A 388 11.87 -8.23 -5.04
C LEU A 388 12.93 -7.66 -4.07
N GLU A 389 13.47 -6.48 -4.35
CA GLU A 389 14.40 -5.76 -3.48
C GLU A 389 13.74 -5.48 -2.13
N GLU A 390 12.51 -4.98 -2.11
CA GLU A 390 11.77 -4.78 -0.86
C GLU A 390 11.60 -6.08 -0.07
N ALA A 391 11.17 -7.15 -0.74
CA ALA A 391 10.92 -8.42 -0.10
C ALA A 391 12.21 -9.04 0.47
N MET A 392 13.33 -8.92 -0.26
CA MET A 392 14.62 -9.46 0.16
C MET A 392 15.16 -8.67 1.36
N GLY A 393 15.13 -7.34 1.28
CA GLY A 393 15.61 -6.47 2.35
C GLY A 393 14.77 -6.54 3.62
N ALA A 394 13.47 -6.80 3.49
CA ALA A 394 12.58 -7.06 4.62
C ALA A 394 12.73 -8.48 5.20
N GLY A 395 13.56 -9.34 4.60
CA GLY A 395 13.81 -10.70 5.05
C GLY A 395 12.65 -11.67 4.79
N HIS A 396 11.81 -11.40 3.79
CA HIS A 396 10.76 -12.33 3.36
C HIS A 396 11.26 -13.37 2.36
N VAL A 397 12.26 -13.01 1.55
CA VAL A 397 12.82 -13.89 0.52
C VAL A 397 14.34 -13.82 0.51
N GLU A 398 14.97 -14.88 0.03
CA GLU A 398 16.39 -14.93 -0.28
C GLU A 398 16.59 -15.14 -1.77
N VAL A 399 17.63 -14.51 -2.32
CA VAL A 399 18.05 -14.71 -3.70
C VAL A 399 19.39 -15.43 -3.69
N PHE A 400 19.50 -16.48 -4.49
CA PHE A 400 20.69 -17.34 -4.55
C PHE A 400 21.06 -17.65 -6.00
N GLU A 401 22.32 -18.01 -6.22
CA GLU A 401 22.78 -18.45 -7.53
C GLU A 401 22.50 -19.94 -7.73
N THR A 402 21.98 -20.27 -8.92
CA THR A 402 21.78 -21.64 -9.38
C THR A 402 22.81 -21.97 -10.46
N ARG A 403 23.20 -23.24 -10.58
CA ARG A 403 24.19 -23.65 -11.58
C ARG A 403 23.69 -23.57 -13.02
N SER A 404 22.38 -23.64 -13.24
CA SER A 404 21.79 -23.92 -14.56
C SER A 404 20.84 -22.84 -15.08
N VAL A 405 20.06 -22.19 -14.20
CA VAL A 405 18.94 -21.31 -14.61
C VAL A 405 19.12 -19.85 -14.16
N GLY A 406 20.31 -19.49 -13.69
CA GLY A 406 20.64 -18.14 -13.20
C GLY A 406 20.27 -17.96 -11.73
N ARG A 407 19.63 -16.85 -11.36
CA ARG A 407 19.24 -16.59 -9.96
C ARG A 407 17.94 -17.31 -9.59
N GLY A 408 17.93 -17.97 -8.45
CA GLY A 408 16.75 -18.52 -7.77
C GLY A 408 16.25 -17.58 -6.68
N VAL A 409 14.96 -17.64 -6.38
CA VAL A 409 14.35 -16.91 -5.25
C VAL A 409 13.63 -17.91 -4.36
N ARG A 410 13.88 -17.87 -3.05
CA ARG A 410 13.28 -18.72 -2.01
C ARG A 410 12.48 -17.87 -1.03
N LEU A 411 11.31 -18.35 -0.61
CA LEU A 411 10.56 -17.79 0.51
C LEU A 411 11.10 -18.31 1.85
N LEU A 412 11.27 -17.43 2.84
CA LEU A 412 11.75 -17.78 4.18
C LEU A 412 10.64 -18.23 5.14
#